data_AF-A0A2M8GK07-F1
#
_entry.id   AF-A0A2M8GK07-F1
#
_cell.length_a   1.000
_cell.length_b   1.000
_cell.length_c   1.000
_cell.angle_alpha   90.00
_cell.angle_beta   90.00
_cell.angle_gamma   90.00
#
_symmetry.space_group_name_H-M   'P 1'
#
loop_
_entity.id
_entity.type
_entity.pdbx_description
1 polymer ?
#
loop_
_entity_poly.entity_id
_entity_poly.type
_entity_poly.pdbx_seq_one_letter_code
_entity_poly.pdbx_strand_id
1 'polypeptide(L)'
;MHSFSEWRAPGLMYVMMPFISIFGLDEWGVRVGPVVFGVLSILGFYLLLLKINVSKNICLISAFLLAVTPWHIQYSRSGFEITLLSCLLIFGLYFLIIKRFFISA
;
A
#
# COMPACT_ATOMS: atom_id res chain seq x y z
N MET A 1 -6.82 4.89 33.76
CA MET A 1 -5.86 4.20 32.88
C MET A 1 -6.21 4.50 31.42
N HIS A 2 -5.83 5.67 30.92
CA HIS A 2 -5.80 5.96 29.49
C HIS A 2 -4.39 6.46 29.19
N SER A 3 -3.42 5.54 29.09
CA SER A 3 -2.02 5.90 28.84
C SER A 3 -1.67 5.99 27.35
N PHE A 4 -2.57 5.54 26.47
CA PHE A 4 -2.41 5.61 25.02
C PHE A 4 -3.69 6.13 24.37
N SER A 5 -4.10 7.36 24.68
CA SER A 5 -5.16 8.08 23.94
C SER A 5 -4.65 8.52 22.55
N GLU A 6 -3.94 7.63 21.85
CA GLU A 6 -3.37 7.84 20.54
C GLU A 6 -4.36 7.28 19.50
N TRP A 7 -5.00 8.17 18.74
CA TRP A 7 -5.98 7.80 17.71
C TRP A 7 -5.32 7.32 16.41
N ARG A 8 -4.34 6.41 16.52
CA ARG A 8 -3.68 5.82 15.35
C ARG A 8 -4.40 4.56 14.91
N ALA A 9 -4.53 4.38 13.59
CA ALA A 9 -5.07 3.15 13.04
C ALA A 9 -4.13 1.98 13.37
N PRO A 10 -4.56 0.99 14.19
CA PRO A 10 -3.67 -0.07 14.65
C PRO A 10 -3.36 -1.11 13.57
N GLY A 11 -3.99 -1.01 12.39
CA GLY A 11 -3.85 -1.97 11.30
C GLY A 11 -2.39 -2.19 10.89
N LEU A 12 -1.59 -1.12 10.82
CA LEU A 12 -0.18 -1.24 10.49
C LEU A 12 0.61 -1.98 11.59
N MET A 13 0.29 -1.78 12.87
CA MET A 13 0.97 -2.47 13.98
C MET A 13 0.79 -3.99 13.92
N TYR A 14 -0.43 -4.46 13.64
CA TYR A 14 -0.71 -5.89 13.53
C TYR A 14 0.01 -6.53 12.34
N VAL A 15 0.01 -5.83 11.20
CA VAL A 15 0.62 -6.31 9.97
C VAL A 15 2.15 -6.31 10.07
N MET A 16 2.73 -5.47 10.92
CA MET A 16 4.17 -5.44 11.17
C MET A 16 4.68 -6.58 12.07
N MET A 17 3.82 -7.20 12.88
CA MET A 17 4.17 -8.29 13.78
C MET A 17 4.98 -9.43 13.10
N PRO A 18 4.60 -9.97 11.92
CA PRO A 18 5.41 -10.98 11.23
C PRO A 18 6.78 -10.46 10.75
N PHE A 19 6.87 -9.21 10.31
CA PHE A 19 8.14 -8.62 9.87
C PHE A 19 9.10 -8.45 11.05
N ILE A 20 8.60 -7.98 12.19
CA ILE A 20 9.39 -7.84 13.42
C ILE A 20 9.81 -9.22 13.95
N SER A 21 8.97 -10.25 13.82
CA SER A 21 9.31 -11.62 14.21
C SER A 21 10.50 -12.18 13.41
N ILE A 22 10.59 -11.86 12.11
CA ILE A 22 11.65 -12.35 11.22
C ILE A 22 12.94 -11.53 11.37
N PHE A 23 12.84 -10.20 11.39
CA PHE A 23 13.99 -9.29 11.38
C PHE A 23 14.41 -8.79 12.78
N GLY A 24 13.65 -9.12 13.82
CA GLY A 24 13.85 -8.62 15.17
C GLY A 24 13.36 -7.18 15.35
N LEU A 25 13.55 -6.65 16.57
CA LEU A 25 13.25 -5.27 16.96
C LEU A 25 14.33 -4.28 16.50
N ASP A 26 14.87 -4.49 15.30
CA ASP A 26 15.87 -3.63 14.68
C ASP A 26 15.21 -2.63 13.72
N GLU A 27 15.98 -1.63 13.26
CA GLU A 27 15.52 -0.64 12.29
C GLU A 27 14.96 -1.28 11.02
N TRP A 28 15.53 -2.41 10.61
CA TRP A 28 15.05 -3.20 9.48
C TRP A 28 13.66 -3.80 9.72
N GLY A 29 13.39 -4.36 10.90
CA GLY A 29 12.09 -4.96 11.21
C GLY A 29 10.94 -3.96 11.17
N VAL A 30 11.20 -2.72 11.57
CA VAL A 30 10.20 -1.65 11.56
C VAL A 30 10.06 -0.98 10.18
N ARG A 31 11.11 -0.96 9.36
CA ARG A 31 11.08 -0.27 8.05
C ARG A 31 10.64 -1.16 6.89
N VAL A 32 10.94 -2.46 6.94
CA VAL A 32 10.64 -3.38 5.82
C VAL A 32 9.14 -3.52 5.60
N GLY A 33 8.33 -3.64 6.66
CA GLY A 33 6.89 -3.80 6.54
C GLY A 33 6.23 -2.69 5.70
N PRO A 34 6.33 -1.41 6.10
CA PRO A 34 5.78 -0.28 5.35
C PRO A 34 6.31 -0.15 3.91
N VAL A 35 7.58 -0.48 3.68
CA VAL A 35 8.18 -0.47 2.33
C VAL A 35 7.53 -1.53 1.45
N VAL A 36 7.28 -2.74 1.96
CA VAL A 36 6.59 -3.80 1.22
C VAL A 36 5.19 -3.35 0.79
N PHE A 37 4.41 -2.72 1.67
CA PHE A 37 3.10 -2.18 1.31
C PHE A 37 3.19 -0.99 0.34
N GLY A 38 4.23 -0.17 0.46
CA GLY A 38 4.54 0.87 -0.51
C GLY A 38 4.75 0.31 -1.92
N VAL A 39 5.62 -0.69 -2.08
CA VAL A 39 5.88 -1.32 -3.38
C VAL A 39 4.63 -2.03 -3.91
N LEU A 40 3.90 -2.72 -3.03
CA LEU A 40 2.68 -3.42 -3.40
C LEU A 40 1.60 -2.44 -3.91
N SER A 41 1.52 -1.25 -3.33
CA SER A 41 0.60 -0.20 -3.79
C SER A 41 0.91 0.28 -5.22
N ILE A 42 2.19 0.35 -5.62
CA ILE A 42 2.61 0.71 -6.99
C ILE A 42 2.17 -0.37 -7.98
N LEU A 43 2.38 -1.64 -7.63
CA LEU A 43 1.92 -2.78 -8.42
C LEU A 43 0.39 -2.79 -8.55
N GLY A 44 -0.32 -2.59 -7.43
CA GLY A 44 -1.78 -2.49 -7.42
C GLY A 44 -2.29 -1.38 -8.33
N PHE A 45 -1.60 -0.23 -8.35
CA PHE A 45 -1.99 0.92 -9.17
C PHE A 45 -1.84 0.61 -10.67
N TYR A 46 -0.74 -0.02 -11.06
CA TYR A 46 -0.53 -0.49 -12.42
C TYR A 46 -1.63 -1.48 -12.86
N LEU A 47 -1.96 -2.47 -12.02
CA LEU A 47 -3.01 -3.46 -12.30
C LEU A 47 -4.40 -2.81 -12.41
N LEU A 48 -4.69 -1.83 -11.56
CA LEU A 48 -5.93 -1.06 -11.61
C LEU A 48 -6.07 -0.31 -12.94
N LEU A 49 -5.02 0.38 -13.39
CA LEU A 49 -5.05 1.10 -14.67
C LEU A 49 -5.24 0.16 -15.87
N LEU A 50 -4.55 -0.99 -15.86
CA LEU A 50 -4.76 -2.02 -16.88
C LEU A 50 -6.21 -2.50 -16.90
N LYS A 51 -6.85 -2.65 -15.73
CA LYS A 51 -8.23 -3.12 -15.64
C LYS A 51 -9.25 -2.12 -16.18
N ILE A 52 -8.94 -0.82 -16.15
CA ILE A 52 -9.79 0.26 -16.69
C ILE A 52 -9.54 0.46 -18.21
N ASN A 53 -8.82 -0.45 -18.88
CA ASN A 53 -8.46 -0.36 -20.30
C ASN A 53 -7.64 0.89 -20.65
N VAL A 54 -6.80 1.38 -19.73
CA VAL A 54 -5.80 2.40 -20.04
C VAL A 54 -4.69 1.79 -20.90
N SER A 55 -4.11 2.58 -21.80
CA SER A 55 -3.03 2.09 -22.66
C SER A 55 -1.81 1.70 -21.83
N LYS A 56 -1.14 0.59 -22.20
CA LYS A 56 -0.03 0.02 -21.43
C LYS A 56 1.10 1.01 -21.16
N ASN A 57 1.38 1.89 -22.11
CA ASN A 57 2.40 2.92 -21.97
C ASN A 57 2.03 3.94 -20.89
N ILE A 58 0.76 4.38 -20.86
CA ILE A 58 0.27 5.29 -19.84
C ILE A 58 0.29 4.60 -18.47
N CYS A 59 -0.12 3.33 -18.37
CA CYS A 59 -0.06 2.57 -17.12
C CYS A 59 1.36 2.53 -16.53
N LEU A 60 2.38 2.28 -17.35
CA LEU A 60 3.77 2.25 -16.92
C LEU A 60 4.26 3.63 -16.47
N ILE A 61 3.95 4.68 -17.24
CA ILE A 61 4.32 6.06 -16.90
C ILE A 61 3.66 6.47 -15.58
N SER A 62 2.36 6.20 -15.41
CA SER A 62 1.64 6.52 -14.18
C SER A 62 2.16 5.77 -12.97
N ALA A 63 2.50 4.47 -13.11
CA ALA A 63 3.11 3.69 -12.04
C ALA A 63 4.51 4.20 -11.68
N PHE A 64 5.31 4.60 -12.69
CA PHE A 64 6.62 5.21 -12.48
C PHE A 64 6.52 6.56 -11.77
N LEU A 65 5.58 7.42 -12.19
CA LEU A 65 5.33 8.71 -11.53
C LEU A 65 4.92 8.52 -10.06
N LEU A 66 4.07 7.54 -9.76
CA LEU A 66 3.71 7.21 -8.39
C LEU A 66 4.94 6.78 -7.56
N ALA A 67 5.80 5.93 -8.14
CA ALA A 67 7.01 5.45 -7.48
C ALA A 67 8.03 6.55 -7.16
N VAL A 68 8.13 7.58 -8.02
CA VAL A 68 9.06 8.72 -7.84
C VAL A 68 8.44 9.85 -7.04
N THR A 69 7.13 9.79 -6.75
CA THR A 69 6.44 10.87 -6.02
C THR A 69 7.02 11.02 -4.61
N PRO A 70 7.48 12.23 -4.20
CA PRO A 70 8.15 12.43 -2.91
C PRO A 70 7.31 11.99 -1.71
N TRP A 71 6.00 12.24 -1.77
CA TRP A 71 5.06 11.83 -0.72
C TRP A 71 4.99 10.31 -0.55
N HIS A 72 4.96 9.57 -1.66
CA HIS A 72 4.89 8.11 -1.64
C HIS A 72 6.15 7.52 -0.98
N ILE A 73 7.32 8.00 -1.38
CA ILE A 73 8.61 7.60 -0.81
C ILE A 73 8.71 7.97 0.68
N GLN A 74 8.31 9.19 1.05
CA GLN A 74 8.41 9.68 2.42
C GLN A 74 7.51 8.87 3.38
N TYR A 75 6.27 8.57 2.99
CA TYR A 75 5.38 7.77 3.81
C TYR A 75 5.83 6.31 3.92
N SER A 76 6.35 5.71 2.84
CA SER A 76 6.90 4.36 2.87
C SER A 76 8.17 4.23 3.71
N ARG A 77 9.01 5.27 3.76
CA ARG A 77 10.22 5.26 4.60
C ARG A 77 9.92 5.49 6.08
N SER A 78 8.99 6.39 6.39
CA SER A 78 8.69 6.80 7.76
C SER A 78 7.76 5.83 8.52
N GLY A 79 7.18 4.83 7.84
CA GLY A 79 6.37 3.81 8.49
C GLY A 79 5.00 4.29 8.98
N PHE A 80 4.39 5.25 8.27
CA PHE A 80 3.05 5.74 8.60
C PHE A 80 1.95 4.80 8.10
N GLU A 81 0.84 4.73 8.84
CA GLU A 81 -0.37 3.97 8.53
C GLU A 81 -0.96 4.28 7.14
N ILE A 82 -0.64 5.45 6.59
CA ILE A 82 -1.05 5.90 5.26
C ILE A 82 -0.57 4.92 4.18
N THR A 83 0.61 4.29 4.34
CA THR A 83 1.09 3.31 3.36
C THR A 83 0.18 2.10 3.24
N LEU A 84 -0.22 1.54 4.38
CA LEU A 84 -1.14 0.40 4.41
C LEU A 84 -2.51 0.82 3.85
N LEU A 85 -3.01 2.00 4.23
CA LEU A 85 -4.27 2.54 3.73
C LEU A 85 -4.26 2.70 2.20
N SER A 86 -3.23 3.33 1.63
CA SER A 86 -3.09 3.51 0.19
C SER A 86 -3.05 2.17 -0.54
N CYS A 87 -2.31 1.19 -0.02
CA CYS A 87 -2.27 -0.15 -0.58
C CYS A 87 -3.66 -0.79 -0.58
N LEU A 88 -4.33 -0.85 0.58
CA LEU A 88 -5.65 -1.46 0.71
C LEU A 88 -6.72 -0.77 -0.15
N LEU A 89 -6.68 0.55 -0.27
CA LEU A 89 -7.60 1.29 -1.14
C LEU A 89 -7.42 0.92 -2.61
N ILE A 90 -6.18 0.87 -3.09
CA ILE A 90 -5.89 0.53 -4.49
C ILE A 90 -6.33 -0.89 -4.81
N PHE A 91 -6.01 -1.87 -3.96
CA PHE A 91 -6.47 -3.25 -4.15
C PHE A 91 -7.99 -3.38 -3.98
N GLY A 92 -8.58 -2.65 -3.03
CA GLY A 92 -10.03 -2.61 -2.84
C GLY A 92 -10.75 -2.12 -4.09
N LEU A 93 -10.28 -1.04 -4.70
CA LEU A 93 -10.80 -0.53 -5.98
C LEU A 93 -10.59 -1.52 -7.11
N TYR A 94 -9.41 -2.14 -7.19
CA TYR A 94 -9.11 -3.18 -8.19
C TYR A 94 -10.11 -4.36 -8.11
N PHE A 95 -10.34 -4.90 -6.90
CA PHE A 95 -11.29 -5.99 -6.69
C PHE A 95 -12.76 -5.55 -6.87
N LEU A 96 -13.09 -4.31 -6.55
CA LEU A 96 -14.43 -3.79 -6.82
C LEU A 96 -14.70 -3.78 -8.32
N ILE A 97 -13.75 -3.29 -9.12
CA ILE A 97 -13.86 -3.22 -10.58
C ILE A 97 -13.88 -4.64 -11.18
N ILE A 98 -13.09 -5.59 -10.66
CA ILE A 98 -13.10 -6.96 -11.16
C ILE A 98 -14.46 -7.64 -10.95
N LYS A 99 -15.10 -7.42 -9.79
CA LYS A 99 -16.42 -8.00 -9.47
C LYS A 99 -17.55 -7.32 -10.21
N ARG A 100 -17.52 -5.99 -10.38
CA ARG A 100 -18.56 -5.26 -11.12
C ARG A 100 -18.70 -5.76 -12.56
N PHE A 101 -17.58 -6.00 -13.24
CA PHE A 101 -17.61 -6.56 -14.59
C PHE A 101 -18.14 -8.01 -14.65
N PHE A 102 -17.99 -8.80 -13.58
CA PHE A 102 -18.46 -10.18 -13.53
C PHE A 102 -19.98 -10.28 -13.27
N ILE A 103 -20.59 -9.27 -12.65
CA ILE A 103 -22.02 -9.25 -12.33
C ILE A 103 -22.87 -8.67 -13.48
N SER A 104 -22.26 -7.91 -14.39
CA SER A 104 -22.94 -7.29 -15.54
C SER A 104 -22.80 -8.07 -16.86
N ALA A 105 -22.13 -9.22 -16.85
CA ALA A 105 -21.99 -10.14 -18.00
C ALA A 105 -22.84 -11.39 -17.77
#